data_AF-A0A645CMK1-F1
#
_entry.id   AF-A0A645CMK1-F1
#
_cell.length_a   1.000
_cell.length_b   1.000
_cell.length_c   1.000
_cell.angle_alpha   90.00
_cell.angle_beta   90.00
_cell.angle_gamma   90.00
#
_symmetry.space_group_name_H-M   'P 1'
#
loop_
_entity.id
_entity.type
_entity.pdbx_description
1 polymer ?
#
loop_
_entity_poly.entity_id
_entity_poly.type
_entity_poly.pdbx_seq_one_letter_code
_entity_poly.pdbx_strand_id
1 'polypeptide(L)' 'MAGFIHFVQELKFKNKKAAGFGCYGWSGEAPKKINEELAKGGFEIIGEPFRNSWNPDAVQLQKAFEFGQQIAKA' A
#
# COMPACT_ATOMS: atom_id res chain seq x y z
N MET A 1 4.30 -4.94 -11.46
CA MET A 1 3.37 -4.79 -10.32
C MET A 1 1.93 -5.15 -10.66
N ALA A 2 1.31 -4.61 -11.71
CA ALA A 2 -0.09 -4.94 -12.04
C ALA A 2 -0.37 -6.45 -12.15
N GLY A 3 0.47 -7.21 -12.88
CA GLY A 3 0.30 -8.66 -13.01
C GLY A 3 0.41 -9.44 -11.69
N PHE A 4 1.23 -8.97 -10.74
CA PHE A 4 1.32 -9.59 -9.41
C PHE A 4 0.05 -9.35 -8.59
N ILE A 5 -0.47 -8.11 -8.61
CA ILE A 5 -1.73 -7.80 -7.91
C ILE A 5 -2.89 -8.60 -8.51
N HIS A 6 -2.96 -8.71 -9.83
CA HIS A 6 -3.94 -9.56 -10.50
C HIS A 6 -3.85 -11.02 -10.03
N PHE A 7 -2.66 -11.59 -10.04
CA PHE A 7 -2.43 -12.95 -9.54
C PHE A 7 -2.88 -13.11 -8.07
N VAL A 8 -2.55 -12.14 -7.20
CA VAL A 8 -2.98 -12.16 -5.80
C VAL A 8 -4.51 -12.08 -5.66
N GLN A 9 -5.20 -11.31 -6.50
CA GLN A 9 -6.66 -11.26 -6.53
C GLN A 9 -7.26 -12.61 -6.96
N GLU A 10 -6.66 -13.30 -7.93
CA GLU A 10 -7.11 -14.62 -8.40
C GLU A 10 -7.03 -15.70 -7.33
N LEU A 11 -6.13 -15.56 -6.35
CA LEU A 11 -6.02 -16.47 -5.20
C LEU A 11 -7.21 -16.35 -4.22
N LYS A 12 -8.06 -15.31 -4.35
CA LYS A 12 -9.31 -15.12 -3.57
C LYS A 12 -9.11 -15.24 -2.06
N PHE A 13 -8.03 -14.66 -1.54
CA PHE A 13 -7.73 -14.66 -0.11
C PHE A 13 -8.93 -14.16 0.72
N LYS A 14 -9.09 -14.74 1.92
CA LYS A 14 -10.12 -14.37 2.88
C LYS A 14 -9.50 -13.89 4.18
N ASN A 15 -10.16 -12.92 4.81
CA ASN A 15 -9.76 -12.34 6.10
C ASN A 15 -8.29 -11.88 6.08
N LYS A 16 -7.89 -11.21 4.99
CA LYS A 16 -6.56 -10.62 4.85
C LYS A 16 -6.70 -9.11 4.78
N LYS A 17 -5.89 -8.44 5.58
CA LYS A 17 -5.72 -6.99 5.52
C LYS A 17 -4.59 -6.63 4.57
N ALA A 18 -4.64 -5.44 3.98
CA ALA A 18 -3.59 -4.94 3.11
C ALA A 18 -3.41 -3.43 3.24
N ALA A 19 -2.21 -2.96 2.93
CA ALA A 19 -1.88 -1.54 2.88
C ALA A 19 -0.86 -1.30 1.76
N GLY A 20 -1.19 -0.42 0.83
CA GLY A 20 -0.33 0.00 -0.26
C GLY A 20 0.61 1.11 0.18
N PHE A 21 1.81 1.12 -0.40
CA PHE A 21 2.80 2.16 -0.16
C PHE A 21 3.68 2.35 -1.39
N GLY A 22 4.39 3.48 -1.46
CA GLY A 22 5.43 3.65 -2.46
C GLY A 22 5.97 5.07 -2.59
N CYS A 23 7.11 5.15 -3.28
CA CYS A 23 7.69 6.42 -3.70
C CYS A 23 7.19 6.82 -5.10
N TYR A 24 7.13 8.12 -5.39
CA TYR A 24 6.70 8.63 -6.70
C TYR A 24 7.47 9.89 -7.10
N GLY A 25 7.55 10.18 -8.40
CA GLY A 25 8.18 11.40 -8.91
C GLY A 25 7.22 12.59 -8.97
N TRP A 26 6.11 12.43 -9.71
CA TRP A 26 5.20 13.54 -10.05
C TRP A 26 3.77 13.34 -9.50
N SER A 27 2.94 12.49 -10.14
CA SER A 27 1.51 12.37 -9.80
C SER A 27 1.25 11.61 -8.49
N GLY A 28 2.07 10.59 -8.22
CA GLY A 28 1.95 9.75 -7.03
C GLY A 28 0.67 8.94 -6.91
N GLU A 29 -0.01 8.67 -8.02
CA GLU A 29 -1.27 7.90 -8.02
C GLU A 29 -1.08 6.41 -7.70
N ALA A 30 0.13 5.87 -7.90
CA ALA A 30 0.37 4.44 -7.84
C ALA A 30 -0.01 3.80 -6.48
N PRO A 31 0.36 4.35 -5.31
CA PRO A 31 -0.04 3.75 -4.03
C PRO A 31 -1.57 3.73 -3.82
N LYS A 32 -2.28 4.74 -4.32
CA LYS A 32 -3.76 4.76 -4.30
C LYS A 32 -4.35 3.66 -5.18
N LYS A 33 -3.86 3.52 -6.42
CA LYS A 33 -4.30 2.45 -7.33
C LYS A 33 -4.00 1.06 -6.75
N ILE A 34 -2.89 0.89 -6.03
CA ILE A 34 -2.58 -0.36 -5.34
C ILE A 34 -3.65 -0.70 -4.29
N ASN A 35 -4.04 0.27 -3.44
CA ASN A 35 -5.13 0.07 -2.47
C ASN A 35 -6.45 -0.28 -3.14
N GLU A 36 -6.82 0.44 -4.20
CA GLU A 36 -8.06 0.21 -4.95
C GLU A 36 -8.12 -1.19 -5.55
N GLU A 37 -7.02 -1.65 -6.16
CA GLU A 37 -6.96 -3.00 -6.72
C GLU A 37 -6.98 -4.08 -5.63
N LEU A 38 -6.26 -3.90 -4.52
CA LEU A 38 -6.31 -4.86 -3.41
C LEU A 38 -7.72 -4.91 -2.79
N ALA A 39 -8.41 -3.78 -2.67
CA ALA A 39 -9.80 -3.73 -2.20
C ALA A 39 -10.74 -4.51 -3.13
N LYS A 40 -10.61 -4.34 -4.45
CA LYS A 40 -11.37 -5.14 -5.45
C LYS A 40 -11.08 -6.63 -5.31
N GLY A 41 -9.88 -7.00 -4.87
CA GLY A 41 -9.48 -8.37 -4.54
C GLY A 41 -10.10 -8.96 -3.27
N GLY A 42 -10.87 -8.18 -2.51
CA GLY A 42 -11.49 -8.61 -1.26
C GLY A 42 -10.61 -8.47 -0.01
N PHE A 43 -9.49 -7.73 -0.11
CA PHE A 43 -8.69 -7.39 1.07
C PHE A 43 -9.34 -6.25 1.85
N GLU A 44 -9.23 -6.29 3.16
CA GLU A 44 -9.57 -5.17 4.04
C GLU A 44 -8.42 -4.15 4.02
N ILE A 45 -8.66 -2.94 3.53
CA ILE A 45 -7.60 -1.93 3.39
C ILE A 45 -7.40 -1.18 4.69
N ILE A 46 -6.15 -1.16 5.16
CA ILE A 46 -5.73 -0.43 6.36
C ILE A 46 -5.42 1.02 5.95
N GLY A 47 -6.37 1.92 6.22
CA GLY A 47 -6.18 3.36 6.09
C GLY A 47 -5.79 3.85 4.69
N GLU A 48 -5.22 5.06 4.66
CA GLU A 48 -4.69 5.66 3.43
C GLU A 48 -3.31 5.09 3.08
N PRO A 49 -2.95 4.96 1.79
CA PRO A 49 -1.67 4.42 1.40
C PRO A 49 -0.53 5.38 1.76
N PHE A 50 0.61 4.84 2.20
CA PHE A 50 1.80 5.65 2.44
C PHE A 50 2.42 6.11 1.12
N ARG A 51 2.59 7.43 0.97
CA ARG A 51 3.10 8.04 -0.25
C ARG A 51 4.33 8.88 0.10
N ASN A 52 5.45 8.60 -0.57
CA ASN A 52 6.66 9.40 -0.44
C ASN A 52 7.07 10.03 -1.79
N SER A 53 7.43 11.30 -1.79
CA SER A 53 7.95 11.95 -3.00
C SER A 53 9.45 11.63 -3.13
N TRP A 54 9.87 11.18 -4.31
CA TRP A 54 11.25 10.83 -4.64
C TRP A 54 11.89 9.87 -3.62
N ASN A 55 13.22 9.95 -3.49
CA ASN A 55 13.97 9.12 -2.55
C ASN A 55 13.76 9.63 -1.11
N PRO A 56 13.40 8.76 -0.16
CA PRO A 56 13.15 9.17 1.23
C PRO A 56 14.44 9.58 1.95
N ASP A 57 14.34 10.63 2.75
CA ASP A 57 15.30 11.03 3.76
C ASP A 57 14.97 10.40 5.13
N ALA A 58 15.75 10.75 6.16
CA ALA A 58 15.56 10.23 7.52
C ALA A 58 14.16 10.50 8.10
N VAL A 59 13.56 11.65 7.79
CA VAL A 59 12.21 12.02 8.24
C VAL A 59 11.17 11.14 7.55
N GLN A 60 11.32 10.89 6.25
CA GLN A 60 10.35 10.05 5.54
C GLN A 60 10.52 8.56 5.84
N LEU A 61 11.73 8.09 6.14
CA LEU A 61 11.96 6.76 6.68
C LEU A 61 11.28 6.58 8.05
N GLN A 62 11.35 7.59 8.92
CA GLN A 62 10.65 7.58 10.20
C GLN A 62 9.12 7.51 10.01
N LYS A 63 8.55 8.26 9.05
CA LYS A 63 7.12 8.16 8.71
C LYS A 63 6.73 6.78 8.16
N ALA A 64 7.60 6.15 7.35
CA ALA A 64 7.37 4.80 6.87
C ALA A 64 7.37 3.76 8.01
N PHE A 65 8.23 3.96 9.02
CA PHE A 65 8.24 3.14 10.23
C PHE A 65 6.96 3.30 11.05
N GLU A 66 6.49 4.54 11.24
CA GLU A 66 5.21 4.84 11.90
C GLU A 66 4.02 4.21 11.17
N PHE A 67 4.02 4.24 9.83
CA PHE A 67 3.02 3.54 9.02
C PHE A 67 3.04 2.03 9.26
N GLY A 68 4.22 1.41 9.37
CA GLY A 68 4.37 0.01 9.77
C GLY A 68 3.76 -0.28 11.15
N GLN A 69 3.92 0.61 12.12
CA GLN A 69 3.27 0.47 13.44
C GLN A 69 1.76 0.55 13.36
N GLN A 70 1.21 1.41 12.48
CA GLN A 70 -0.23 1.49 12.25
C GLN A 70 -0.77 0.17 11.68
N ILE A 71 -0.07 -0.41 10.70
CA ILE A 71 -0.41 -1.72 10.13
C ILE A 71 -0.38 -2.81 11.21
N ALA A 72 0.63 -2.82 12.08
CA ALA A 72 0.77 -3.84 13.13
C ALA A 72 -0.35 -3.79 14.18
N LYS A 73 -0.95 -2.62 14.41
CA LYS A 73 -2.08 -2.43 15.34
C LYS A 73 -3.44 -2.74 14.73
N ALA A 74 -3.51 -2.86 13.41
CA ALA A 74 -4.77 -2.87 12.66
C ALA A 74 -5.54 -4.17 12.78
#